data_AF-J9E4U6-F1
#
_entry.id   AF-J9E4U6-F1
#
_cell.length_a   1.000
_cell.length_b   1.000
_cell.length_c   1.000
_cell.angle_alpha   90.00
_cell.angle_beta   90.00
_cell.angle_gamma   90.00
#
_symmetry.space_group_name_H-M   'P 1'
#
loop_
_entity.id
_entity.type
_entity.pdbx_description
1 polymer ?
#
loop_
_entity_poly.entity_id
_entity_poly.type
_entity_poly.pdbx_seq_one_letter_code
_entity_poly.pdbx_strand_id
1 'polypeptide(L)'
;MTVRLLVSMIDSIIVHFNGRIPYEINGRSRAMLAIYPSNGTHYVKHIDNPMKDGRCITAIYYCNQNWDVEKDGGCFRLFPETSGVPLDIEPRADRLLLLWSDRRNPHEVRPVYRDRYAITVWYFDTSEKLAAMAKKHKQNMVDEKVENKQQLQQSILLNNEQKLQQSRLSSSDSFAKRESDILSSHDNISSHFNIFHPTVSSTQQSPSPPSLRTTFGTEQIIKHGNGIMFNFCMFS
;
A
#
# COMPACT_ATOMS: atom_id res chain seq x y z
N MET A 1 -12.42 -4.98 -22.28
CA MET A 1 -12.22 -3.62 -21.72
C MET A 1 -10.79 -3.50 -21.22
N THR A 2 -10.13 -2.33 -21.34
CA THR A 2 -8.79 -2.10 -20.74
C THR A 2 -8.93 -1.43 -19.38
N VAL A 3 -7.95 -1.61 -18.48
CA VAL A 3 -7.93 -0.91 -17.17
C VAL A 3 -7.93 0.61 -17.35
N ARG A 4 -7.24 1.13 -18.39
CA ARG A 4 -7.27 2.56 -18.74
C ARG A 4 -8.69 3.02 -19.08
N LEU A 5 -9.42 2.29 -19.92
CA LEU A 5 -10.79 2.65 -20.31
C LEU A 5 -11.75 2.58 -19.12
N LEU A 6 -11.67 1.52 -18.30
CA LEU A 6 -12.45 1.38 -17.07
C LEU A 6 -12.25 2.60 -16.16
N VAL A 7 -10.99 2.94 -15.85
CA VAL A 7 -10.68 4.08 -14.97
C VAL A 7 -11.13 5.40 -15.60
N SER A 8 -11.01 5.60 -16.92
CA SER A 8 -11.54 6.81 -17.58
C SER A 8 -13.07 6.93 -17.53
N MET A 9 -13.82 5.82 -17.44
CA MET A 9 -15.28 5.88 -17.21
C MET A 9 -15.61 6.21 -15.75
N ILE A 10 -14.87 5.64 -14.78
CA ILE A 10 -15.00 6.03 -13.35
C ILE A 10 -14.63 7.52 -13.18
N ASP A 11 -13.57 8.00 -13.84
CA ASP A 11 -13.20 9.43 -13.86
C ASP A 11 -14.36 10.31 -14.35
N SER A 12 -15.05 9.91 -15.42
CA SER A 12 -16.21 10.63 -15.94
C SER A 12 -17.39 10.67 -14.94
N ILE A 13 -17.62 9.58 -14.21
CA ILE A 13 -18.64 9.51 -13.13
C ILE A 13 -18.27 10.46 -11.99
N ILE A 14 -17.01 10.47 -11.54
CA ILE A 14 -16.56 11.33 -10.44
C ILE A 14 -16.54 12.81 -10.84
N VAL A 15 -16.15 13.15 -12.07
CA VAL A 15 -16.27 14.51 -12.61
C VAL A 15 -17.73 14.99 -12.62
N HIS A 16 -18.70 14.09 -12.85
CA HIS A 16 -20.13 14.40 -12.76
C HIS A 16 -20.63 14.65 -11.31
N PHE A 17 -19.86 14.27 -10.28
CA PHE A 17 -20.16 14.58 -8.88
C PHE A 17 -19.52 15.87 -8.36
N ASN A 18 -18.51 16.43 -9.03
CA ASN A 18 -17.93 17.72 -8.64
C ASN A 18 -19.02 18.82 -8.55
N GLY A 19 -18.95 19.64 -7.49
CA GLY A 19 -19.97 20.65 -7.18
C GLY A 19 -21.28 20.09 -6.58
N ARG A 20 -21.44 18.76 -6.45
CA ARG A 20 -22.60 18.10 -5.82
C ARG A 20 -22.23 17.34 -4.54
N ILE A 21 -20.95 17.28 -4.21
CA ILE A 21 -20.36 16.66 -3.02
C ILE A 21 -19.47 17.69 -2.31
N PRO A 22 -19.20 17.56 -0.99
CA PRO A 22 -18.42 18.53 -0.22
C PRO A 22 -16.90 18.36 -0.40
N TYR A 23 -16.44 18.15 -1.64
CA TYR A 23 -15.04 17.94 -2.01
C TYR A 23 -14.73 18.53 -3.39
N GLU A 24 -13.50 18.99 -3.60
CA GLU A 24 -13.00 19.47 -4.88
C GLU A 24 -12.06 18.42 -5.48
N ILE A 25 -12.59 17.53 -6.34
CA ILE A 25 -11.83 16.39 -6.86
C ILE A 25 -11.18 16.73 -8.20
N ASN A 26 -9.88 17.04 -8.14
CA ASN A 26 -9.03 17.33 -9.32
C ASN A 26 -7.97 16.23 -9.59
N GLY A 27 -7.97 15.13 -8.83
CA GLY A 27 -6.96 14.08 -9.00
C GLY A 27 -7.29 12.78 -8.29
N ARG A 28 -6.48 11.74 -8.57
CA ARG A 28 -6.62 10.39 -8.02
C ARG A 28 -5.33 9.59 -8.05
N SER A 29 -5.34 8.42 -7.43
CA SER A 29 -4.29 7.43 -7.50
C SER A 29 -4.09 6.82 -8.91
N ARG A 30 -3.02 6.03 -9.06
CA ARG A 30 -3.01 4.93 -10.03
C ARG A 30 -3.99 3.85 -9.57
N ALA A 31 -4.50 3.05 -10.51
CA ALA A 31 -5.31 1.89 -10.15
C ALA A 31 -4.45 0.83 -9.42
N MET A 32 -4.93 0.34 -8.28
CA MET A 32 -4.40 -0.83 -7.60
C MET A 32 -5.20 -2.05 -8.05
N LEU A 33 -4.53 -3.07 -8.58
CA LEU A 33 -5.10 -4.39 -8.77
C LEU A 33 -4.86 -5.19 -7.49
N ALA A 34 -5.92 -5.70 -6.87
CA ALA A 34 -5.88 -6.60 -5.73
C ALA A 34 -6.33 -8.00 -6.15
N ILE A 35 -5.59 -9.01 -5.70
CA ILE A 35 -5.94 -10.43 -5.81
C ILE A 35 -5.87 -11.00 -4.40
N TYR A 36 -6.94 -11.64 -3.95
CA TYR A 36 -6.98 -12.39 -2.70
C TYR A 36 -7.04 -13.89 -3.06
N PRO A 37 -5.97 -14.66 -2.81
CA PRO A 37 -5.94 -16.10 -3.10
C PRO A 37 -6.95 -16.91 -2.29
N SER A 38 -7.38 -18.03 -2.87
CA SER A 38 -8.34 -19.03 -2.38
C SER A 38 -7.91 -19.87 -1.16
N ASN A 39 -7.27 -19.25 -0.16
CA ASN A 39 -6.73 -19.90 1.04
C ASN A 39 -7.16 -19.23 2.36
N GLY A 40 -8.34 -18.62 2.40
CA GLY A 40 -8.85 -17.90 3.58
C GLY A 40 -8.23 -16.51 3.79
N THR A 41 -7.55 -15.97 2.78
CA THR A 41 -7.07 -14.58 2.83
C THR A 41 -8.24 -13.62 3.03
N HIS A 42 -7.97 -12.54 3.76
CA HIS A 42 -8.95 -11.54 4.17
C HIS A 42 -8.23 -10.20 4.30
N TYR A 43 -8.97 -9.13 4.55
CA TYR A 43 -8.39 -7.84 4.93
C TYR A 43 -9.08 -7.32 6.18
N VAL A 44 -8.31 -7.02 7.22
CA VAL A 44 -8.83 -6.64 8.53
C VAL A 44 -9.64 -5.35 8.49
N LYS A 45 -10.50 -5.15 9.50
CA LYS A 45 -11.28 -3.93 9.64
C LYS A 45 -10.36 -2.70 9.76
N HIS A 46 -10.51 -1.79 8.83
CA HIS A 46 -9.70 -0.57 8.73
C HIS A 46 -10.57 0.60 8.24
N ILE A 47 -9.96 1.77 8.19
CA ILE A 47 -10.49 2.96 7.51
C ILE A 47 -9.47 3.30 6.42
N ASP A 48 -9.95 3.69 5.25
CA ASP A 48 -9.08 3.93 4.10
C ASP A 48 -8.15 5.15 4.36
N ASN A 49 -8.74 6.28 4.74
CA ASN A 49 -8.07 7.54 5.09
C ASN A 49 -8.26 7.88 6.59
N PRO A 50 -7.51 7.25 7.51
CA PRO A 50 -7.64 7.49 8.95
C PRO A 50 -6.95 8.79 9.42
N MET A 51 -6.02 9.33 8.61
CA MET A 51 -5.03 10.36 8.98
C MET A 51 -5.06 11.63 8.11
N LYS A 52 -6.05 11.77 7.23
CA LYS A 52 -6.22 12.89 6.29
C LYS A 52 -5.07 13.06 5.29
N ASP A 53 -4.89 12.04 4.44
CA ASP A 53 -3.87 12.02 3.38
C ASP A 53 -4.35 12.56 2.01
N GLY A 54 -5.56 13.09 1.97
CA GLY A 54 -6.25 13.63 0.79
C GLY A 54 -7.29 12.71 0.16
N ARG A 55 -7.32 11.40 0.47
CA ARG A 55 -8.29 10.45 -0.11
C ARG A 55 -9.71 10.73 0.39
N CYS A 56 -10.63 11.11 -0.50
CA CYS A 56 -12.01 11.43 -0.16
C CYS A 56 -13.02 10.37 -0.62
N ILE A 57 -12.84 9.79 -1.82
CA ILE A 57 -13.67 8.70 -2.36
C ILE A 57 -12.79 7.51 -2.71
N THR A 58 -13.18 6.33 -2.24
CA THR A 58 -12.68 5.04 -2.70
C THR A 58 -13.65 4.48 -3.73
N ALA A 59 -13.15 4.18 -4.92
CA ALA A 59 -13.87 3.48 -5.97
C ALA A 59 -13.29 2.08 -6.13
N ILE A 60 -14.13 1.04 -6.02
CA ILE A 60 -13.75 -0.36 -6.17
C ILE A 60 -14.60 -0.98 -7.27
N TYR A 61 -13.96 -1.50 -8.31
CA TYR A 61 -14.62 -2.27 -9.37
C TYR A 61 -14.27 -3.75 -9.24
N TYR A 62 -15.27 -4.63 -9.35
CA TYR A 62 -15.12 -6.07 -9.18
C TYR A 62 -15.23 -6.84 -10.51
N CYS A 63 -14.45 -7.91 -10.63
CA CYS A 63 -14.32 -8.68 -11.88
C CYS A 63 -14.84 -10.13 -11.78
N ASN A 64 -15.48 -10.51 -10.67
CA ASN A 64 -15.68 -11.92 -10.31
C ASN A 64 -17.04 -12.44 -10.81
N GLN A 65 -17.03 -13.09 -11.98
CA GLN A 65 -18.22 -13.70 -12.57
C GLN A 65 -18.71 -14.86 -11.71
N ASN A 66 -20.03 -15.07 -11.65
CA ASN A 66 -20.67 -16.20 -10.97
C ASN A 66 -20.14 -16.40 -9.52
N TRP A 67 -20.02 -15.31 -8.75
CA TRP A 67 -19.60 -15.38 -7.34
C TRP A 67 -20.71 -15.97 -6.48
N ASP A 68 -20.40 -16.99 -5.70
CA ASP A 68 -21.32 -17.66 -4.78
C ASP A 68 -20.86 -17.37 -3.35
N VAL A 69 -21.49 -16.41 -2.68
CA VAL A 69 -21.03 -15.92 -1.36
C VAL A 69 -20.96 -17.00 -0.29
N GLU A 70 -21.83 -18.02 -0.35
CA GLU A 70 -21.88 -19.11 0.64
C GLU A 70 -20.75 -20.14 0.44
N LYS A 71 -20.14 -20.19 -0.77
CA LYS A 71 -19.00 -21.08 -1.09
C LYS A 71 -17.68 -20.33 -1.13
N ASP A 72 -17.66 -19.18 -1.79
CA ASP A 72 -16.46 -18.41 -2.12
C ASP A 72 -16.09 -17.38 -1.03
N GLY A 73 -17.05 -17.01 -0.18
CA GLY A 73 -16.91 -15.99 0.86
C GLY A 73 -16.68 -14.60 0.30
N GLY A 74 -15.62 -13.92 0.77
CA GLY A 74 -15.05 -12.73 0.13
C GLY A 74 -15.89 -11.45 0.09
N CYS A 75 -17.00 -11.38 0.83
CA CYS A 75 -17.77 -10.13 0.96
C CYS A 75 -16.89 -8.96 1.41
N PHE A 76 -17.14 -7.79 0.84
CA PHE A 76 -16.71 -6.52 1.42
C PHE A 76 -17.73 -6.16 2.52
N ARG A 77 -17.30 -6.17 3.78
CA ARG A 77 -18.17 -5.85 4.92
C ARG A 77 -17.94 -4.42 5.36
N LEU A 78 -18.95 -3.59 5.17
CA LEU A 78 -18.98 -2.19 5.57
C LEU A 78 -19.62 -2.05 6.96
N PHE A 79 -19.12 -1.12 7.77
CA PHE A 79 -19.70 -0.75 9.07
C PHE A 79 -20.03 0.76 9.04
N PRO A 80 -21.16 1.19 8.45
CA PRO A 80 -21.45 2.61 8.29
C PRO A 80 -21.58 3.32 9.65
N GLU A 81 -20.99 4.50 9.81
CA GLU A 81 -21.17 5.33 11.03
C GLU A 81 -22.65 5.68 11.30
N THR A 82 -23.48 5.66 10.27
CA THR A 82 -24.93 5.86 10.33
C THR A 82 -25.75 4.62 10.73
N SER A 83 -25.10 3.46 10.95
CA SER A 83 -25.79 2.18 11.20
C SER A 83 -25.06 1.30 12.20
N GLY A 84 -25.78 0.84 13.24
CA GLY A 84 -25.28 -0.23 14.13
C GLY A 84 -25.20 -1.61 13.46
N VAL A 85 -25.80 -1.77 12.28
CA VAL A 85 -25.84 -3.03 11.51
C VAL A 85 -24.81 -2.97 10.37
N PRO A 86 -23.86 -3.92 10.27
CA PRO A 86 -22.94 -4.02 9.14
C PRO A 86 -23.66 -4.38 7.83
N LEU A 87 -23.12 -3.94 6.71
CA LEU A 87 -23.61 -4.27 5.36
C LEU A 87 -22.56 -5.13 4.63
N ASP A 88 -22.94 -6.34 4.23
CA ASP A 88 -22.12 -7.18 3.35
C ASP A 88 -22.42 -6.89 1.87
N ILE A 89 -21.36 -6.73 1.09
CA ILE A 89 -21.40 -6.45 -0.35
C ILE A 89 -20.62 -7.53 -1.09
N GLU A 90 -21.33 -8.35 -1.85
CA GLU A 90 -20.72 -9.38 -2.70
C GLU A 90 -19.82 -8.76 -3.79
N PRO A 91 -18.63 -9.32 -4.08
CA PRO A 91 -17.70 -8.81 -5.08
C PRO A 91 -18.05 -9.26 -6.51
N ARG A 92 -19.33 -9.20 -6.92
CA ARG A 92 -19.81 -9.64 -8.24
C ARG A 92 -19.16 -8.85 -9.39
N ALA A 93 -18.94 -9.50 -10.55
CA ALA A 93 -18.47 -8.83 -11.77
C ALA A 93 -19.34 -7.62 -12.16
N ASP A 94 -18.70 -6.63 -12.79
CA ASP A 94 -19.28 -5.36 -13.30
C ASP A 94 -19.90 -4.43 -12.22
N ARG A 95 -19.78 -4.80 -10.94
CA ARG A 95 -20.17 -3.94 -9.82
C ARG A 95 -19.09 -2.89 -9.55
N LEU A 96 -19.48 -1.61 -9.64
CA LEU A 96 -18.74 -0.46 -9.13
C LEU A 96 -19.29 -0.06 -7.75
N LEU A 97 -18.45 -0.12 -6.72
CA LEU A 97 -18.73 0.40 -5.38
C LEU A 97 -18.02 1.74 -5.19
N LEU A 98 -18.77 2.77 -4.77
CA LEU A 98 -18.24 4.08 -4.37
C LEU A 98 -18.53 4.32 -2.88
N LEU A 99 -17.51 4.66 -2.10
CA LEU A 99 -17.65 5.01 -0.68
C LEU A 99 -16.75 6.19 -0.29
N TRP A 100 -17.13 6.93 0.75
CA TRP A 100 -16.24 7.90 1.38
C TRP A 100 -15.07 7.17 2.04
N SER A 101 -13.84 7.62 1.78
CA SER A 101 -12.61 6.97 2.28
C SER A 101 -12.38 7.14 3.79
N ASP A 102 -13.10 8.05 4.45
CA ASP A 102 -12.83 8.43 5.84
C ASP A 102 -13.60 7.60 6.89
N ARG A 103 -13.65 8.12 8.12
CA ARG A 103 -14.18 7.43 9.32
C ARG A 103 -15.68 7.10 9.26
N ARG A 104 -16.41 7.58 8.24
CA ARG A 104 -17.81 7.19 7.99
C ARG A 104 -17.95 5.73 7.54
N ASN A 105 -16.92 5.16 6.91
CA ASN A 105 -16.95 3.83 6.29
C ASN A 105 -15.79 2.90 6.70
N PRO A 106 -15.62 2.56 8.01
CA PRO A 106 -14.78 1.44 8.41
C PRO A 106 -15.24 0.14 7.73
N HIS A 107 -14.31 -0.64 7.18
CA HIS A 107 -14.65 -1.83 6.41
C HIS A 107 -13.56 -2.91 6.44
N GLU A 108 -13.95 -4.15 6.12
CA GLU A 108 -13.10 -5.34 6.04
C GLU A 108 -13.42 -6.15 4.77
N VAL A 109 -12.51 -7.02 4.35
CA VAL A 109 -12.79 -8.07 3.36
C VAL A 109 -12.87 -9.39 4.12
N ARG A 110 -14.02 -10.06 4.06
CA ARG A 110 -14.26 -11.37 4.70
C ARG A 110 -13.38 -12.47 4.07
N PRO A 111 -13.09 -13.58 4.77
CA PRO A 111 -12.29 -14.68 4.25
C PRO A 111 -12.70 -15.16 2.86
N VAL A 112 -11.69 -15.40 2.02
CA VAL A 112 -11.80 -15.70 0.58
C VAL A 112 -11.42 -17.15 0.30
N TYR A 113 -12.31 -17.90 -0.34
CA TYR A 113 -12.12 -19.32 -0.68
C TYR A 113 -12.08 -19.60 -2.19
N ARG A 114 -12.25 -18.55 -3.02
CA ARG A 114 -12.04 -18.55 -4.47
C ARG A 114 -11.27 -17.29 -4.86
N ASP A 115 -10.33 -17.36 -5.80
CA ASP A 115 -9.49 -16.20 -6.15
C ASP A 115 -10.35 -14.96 -6.50
N ARG A 116 -10.14 -13.88 -5.74
CA ARG A 116 -10.98 -12.68 -5.75
C ARG A 116 -10.22 -11.47 -6.26
N TYR A 117 -10.69 -10.93 -7.37
CA TYR A 117 -10.11 -9.81 -8.10
C TYR A 117 -10.88 -8.52 -7.84
N ALA A 118 -10.17 -7.43 -7.57
CA ALA A 118 -10.73 -6.09 -7.45
C ALA A 118 -9.76 -5.04 -8.01
N ILE A 119 -10.30 -3.97 -8.59
CA ILE A 119 -9.54 -2.80 -9.05
C ILE A 119 -9.96 -1.60 -8.21
N THR A 120 -9.04 -1.07 -7.40
CA THR A 120 -9.30 0.08 -6.53
C THR A 120 -8.64 1.35 -7.06
N VAL A 121 -9.36 2.46 -6.98
CA VAL A 121 -8.89 3.81 -7.29
C VAL A 121 -9.34 4.74 -6.16
N TRP A 122 -8.44 5.57 -5.64
CA TRP A 122 -8.80 6.59 -4.66
C TRP A 122 -8.72 7.98 -5.27
N TYR A 123 -9.80 8.73 -5.16
CA TYR A 123 -9.88 10.12 -5.59
C TYR A 123 -9.50 11.05 -4.44
N PHE A 124 -8.85 12.17 -4.78
CA PHE A 124 -8.31 13.11 -3.81
C PHE A 124 -9.12 14.40 -3.76
N ASP A 125 -9.43 14.87 -2.54
CA ASP A 125 -9.81 16.26 -2.34
C ASP A 125 -8.57 17.15 -2.48
N THR A 126 -8.69 18.22 -3.25
CA THR A 126 -7.57 19.11 -3.57
C THR A 126 -7.00 19.79 -2.31
N SER A 127 -7.87 20.28 -1.42
CA SER A 127 -7.46 21.01 -0.23
C SER A 127 -6.77 20.10 0.80
N GLU A 128 -7.34 18.94 1.09
CA GLU A 128 -6.74 17.98 2.02
C GLU A 128 -5.45 17.39 1.44
N LYS A 129 -5.38 17.15 0.12
CA LYS A 129 -4.17 16.63 -0.51
C LYS A 129 -3.00 17.61 -0.45
N LEU A 130 -3.25 18.89 -0.70
CA LEU A 130 -2.24 19.94 -0.54
C LEU A 130 -1.75 20.05 0.91
N ALA A 131 -2.68 20.02 1.88
CA ALA A 131 -2.33 20.03 3.30
C ALA A 131 -1.50 18.80 3.73
N ALA A 132 -1.86 17.60 3.24
CA ALA A 132 -1.13 16.36 3.51
C ALA A 132 0.30 16.39 2.92
N MET A 133 0.45 16.90 1.69
CA MET A 133 1.78 17.05 1.07
C MET A 133 2.64 18.08 1.79
N ALA A 134 2.07 19.24 2.19
CA ALA A 134 2.77 20.25 2.98
C ALA A 134 3.19 19.72 4.37
N LYS A 135 2.34 18.91 5.03
CA LYS A 135 2.69 18.23 6.28
C LYS A 135 3.84 17.23 6.08
N LYS A 136 3.78 16.40 5.03
CA LYS A 136 4.85 15.44 4.72
C LYS A 136 6.18 16.16 4.45
N HIS A 137 6.18 17.21 3.63
CA HIS A 137 7.40 17.97 3.35
C HIS A 137 8.01 18.57 4.63
N LYS A 138 7.20 19.15 5.52
CA LYS A 138 7.66 19.64 6.83
C LYS A 138 8.25 18.53 7.71
N GLN A 139 7.64 17.33 7.71
CA GLN A 139 8.16 16.19 8.46
C GLN A 139 9.53 15.74 7.92
N ASN A 140 9.64 15.53 6.61
CA ASN A 140 10.91 15.20 5.95
C ASN A 140 12.04 16.18 6.33
N MET A 141 11.78 17.50 6.34
CA MET A 141 12.77 18.52 6.72
C MET A 141 13.11 18.55 8.23
N VAL A 142 12.31 17.90 9.08
CA VAL A 142 12.63 17.68 10.50
C VAL A 142 13.46 16.42 10.65
N ASP A 143 13.06 15.33 9.99
CA ASP A 143 13.76 14.04 10.02
C ASP A 143 15.20 14.19 9.50
N GLU A 144 15.38 14.84 8.34
CA GLU A 144 16.68 15.17 7.76
C GLU A 144 17.57 15.99 8.72
N LYS A 145 17.00 16.92 9.50
CA LYS A 145 17.75 17.70 10.50
C LYS A 145 18.13 16.88 11.73
N VAL A 146 17.30 15.91 12.10
CA VAL A 146 17.60 14.96 13.19
C VAL A 146 18.72 14.01 12.76
N GLU A 147 18.65 13.45 11.56
CA GLU A 147 19.70 12.58 11.00
C GLU A 147 21.03 13.33 10.87
N ASN A 148 21.04 14.52 10.26
CA ASN A 148 22.26 15.34 10.14
C ASN A 148 22.86 15.69 11.51
N LYS A 149 22.03 15.98 12.53
CA LYS A 149 22.51 16.22 13.90
C LYS A 149 23.11 14.95 14.53
N GLN A 150 22.49 13.79 14.32
CA GLN A 150 22.99 12.50 14.82
C GLN A 150 24.33 12.14 14.17
N GLN A 151 24.46 12.27 12.84
CA GLN A 151 25.72 12.04 12.10
C GLN A 151 26.83 12.99 12.54
N LEU A 152 26.53 14.28 12.75
CA LEU A 152 27.49 15.24 13.30
C LEU A 152 27.92 14.87 14.72
N GLN A 153 26.98 14.44 15.57
CA GLN A 153 27.31 14.07 16.95
C GLN A 153 28.11 12.75 17.02
N GLN A 154 27.81 11.77 16.16
CA GLN A 154 28.56 10.52 16.06
C GLN A 154 29.99 10.73 15.51
N SER A 155 30.16 11.59 14.50
CA SER A 155 31.49 11.93 13.99
C SER A 155 32.33 12.75 14.99
N ILE A 156 31.72 13.64 15.78
CA ILE A 156 32.39 14.31 16.90
C ILE A 156 32.88 13.30 17.96
N LEU A 157 32.05 12.31 18.32
CA LEU A 157 32.44 11.25 19.27
C LEU A 157 33.64 10.44 18.74
N LEU A 158 33.55 9.92 17.51
CA LEU A 158 34.61 9.13 16.87
C LEU A 158 35.94 9.90 16.79
N ASN A 159 35.90 11.18 16.41
CA ASN A 159 37.08 12.05 16.34
C ASN A 159 37.72 12.27 17.73
N ASN A 160 36.93 12.28 18.80
CA ASN A 160 37.45 12.41 20.16
C ASN A 160 38.06 11.09 20.67
N GLU A 161 37.47 9.95 20.34
CA GLU A 161 38.03 8.63 20.66
C GLU A 161 39.39 8.41 19.99
N GLN A 162 39.51 8.75 18.70
CA GLN A 162 40.79 8.67 17.96
C GLN A 162 41.90 9.52 18.61
N LYS A 163 41.59 10.76 19.01
CA LYS A 163 42.53 11.63 19.74
C LYS A 163 42.95 11.03 21.08
N LEU A 164 42.00 10.44 21.82
CA LEU A 164 42.26 9.76 23.10
C LEU A 164 43.03 8.44 22.93
N GLN A 165 43.07 7.84 21.74
CA GLN A 165 43.94 6.70 21.45
C GLN A 165 45.36 7.17 21.07
N GLN A 166 45.49 8.17 20.20
CA GLN A 166 46.78 8.76 19.83
C GLN A 166 47.54 9.32 21.04
N SER A 167 46.86 10.02 21.95
CA SER A 167 47.52 10.54 23.16
C SER A 167 48.07 9.43 24.06
N ARG A 168 47.33 8.32 24.23
CA ARG A 168 47.79 7.16 24.99
C ARG A 168 48.99 6.48 24.32
N LEU A 169 48.97 6.29 23.00
CA LEU A 169 50.11 5.73 22.25
C LEU A 169 51.37 6.59 22.41
N SER A 170 51.26 7.92 22.28
CA SER A 170 52.39 8.83 22.50
C SER A 170 52.96 8.82 23.92
N SER A 171 52.17 8.37 24.92
CA SER A 171 52.66 8.20 26.29
C SER A 171 53.40 6.88 26.50
N SER A 172 53.00 5.79 25.82
CA SER A 172 53.68 4.48 25.93
C SER A 172 55.09 4.46 25.31
N ASP A 173 55.37 5.28 24.28
CA ASP A 173 56.71 5.40 23.68
C ASP A 173 57.77 5.92 24.67
N SER A 174 57.35 6.57 25.76
CA SER A 174 58.25 6.98 26.86
C SER A 174 58.72 5.82 27.75
N PHE A 175 58.03 4.67 27.71
CA PHE A 175 58.30 3.51 28.56
C PHE A 175 58.88 2.32 27.77
N ALA A 176 58.43 2.11 26.53
CA ALA A 176 58.86 0.99 25.68
C ALA A 176 60.34 1.04 25.24
N LYS A 177 61.03 2.17 25.44
CA LYS A 177 62.37 2.43 24.89
C LYS A 177 63.53 1.76 25.65
N ARG A 178 63.32 0.52 26.12
CA ARG A 178 64.32 -0.23 26.92
C ARG A 178 64.43 -1.73 26.66
N GLU A 179 63.51 -2.35 25.92
CA GLU A 179 63.62 -3.76 25.49
C GLU A 179 63.25 -3.88 24.01
N SER A 180 64.25 -3.87 23.13
CA SER A 180 64.10 -4.17 21.70
C SER A 180 65.36 -4.77 21.08
N ASP A 181 66.05 -5.62 21.84
CA ASP A 181 66.99 -6.61 21.32
C ASP A 181 66.40 -8.01 21.60
N ILE A 182 66.81 -9.02 20.81
CA ILE A 182 66.45 -10.45 20.87
C ILE A 182 65.31 -10.91 19.92
N LEU A 183 65.77 -11.45 18.79
CA LEU A 183 65.20 -12.54 17.96
C LEU A 183 63.99 -12.29 17.05
N SER A 184 63.78 -13.24 16.13
CA SER A 184 63.10 -13.07 14.85
C SER A 184 62.49 -14.37 14.30
N SER A 185 61.78 -14.23 13.18
CA SER A 185 61.60 -15.22 12.09
C SER A 185 60.47 -16.27 12.15
N HIS A 186 60.13 -16.72 10.94
CA HIS A 186 59.31 -17.87 10.51
C HIS A 186 57.79 -17.69 10.29
N ASP A 187 57.35 -18.24 9.15
CA ASP A 187 56.02 -18.20 8.57
C ASP A 187 55.13 -19.41 8.94
N ASN A 188 53.89 -19.41 8.43
CA ASN A 188 53.30 -20.48 7.56
C ASN A 188 51.84 -20.88 7.96
N ILE A 189 51.13 -21.50 6.99
CA ILE A 189 49.87 -22.29 7.08
C ILE A 189 48.55 -21.47 7.23
N SER A 190 47.38 -21.83 6.65
CA SER A 190 47.01 -22.52 5.38
C SER A 190 45.46 -22.58 5.21
N SER A 191 45.00 -22.95 4.01
CA SER A 191 43.85 -23.86 3.71
C SER A 191 42.40 -23.36 3.53
N HIS A 192 41.79 -23.82 2.41
CA HIS A 192 40.38 -24.22 2.15
C HIS A 192 39.24 -23.17 2.30
N PHE A 193 38.14 -23.20 1.53
CA PHE A 193 37.39 -24.32 0.92
C PHE A 193 36.97 -24.10 -0.57
N ASN A 194 36.20 -25.04 -1.14
CA ASN A 194 35.96 -25.17 -2.59
C ASN A 194 34.57 -25.80 -2.89
N ILE A 195 33.92 -25.45 -4.03
CA ILE A 195 32.89 -26.24 -4.78
C ILE A 195 31.49 -26.43 -4.07
N PHE A 196 30.29 -26.46 -4.67
CA PHE A 196 29.76 -26.72 -6.04
C PHE A 196 28.46 -25.90 -6.35
N HIS A 197 27.96 -25.99 -7.59
CA HIS A 197 26.63 -25.55 -8.07
C HIS A 197 26.07 -26.63 -9.03
N PRO A 198 24.73 -26.71 -9.24
CA PRO A 198 24.23 -26.92 -10.61
C PRO A 198 22.98 -26.07 -10.95
N THR A 199 22.47 -26.24 -12.18
CA THR A 199 21.44 -25.43 -12.86
C THR A 199 20.61 -26.33 -13.81
N VAL A 200 19.39 -25.94 -14.23
CA VAL A 200 18.77 -26.14 -15.57
C VAL A 200 17.30 -25.65 -15.59
N SER A 201 16.69 -25.46 -16.77
CA SER A 201 15.42 -24.74 -17.03
C SER A 201 14.45 -25.50 -17.98
N SER A 202 13.20 -25.00 -18.15
CA SER A 202 12.31 -25.18 -19.34
C SER A 202 11.01 -24.33 -19.24
N THR A 203 10.06 -24.45 -20.19
CA THR A 203 9.29 -23.28 -20.69
C THR A 203 7.88 -23.57 -21.28
N GLN A 204 7.03 -22.50 -21.38
CA GLN A 204 5.95 -22.20 -22.36
C GLN A 204 4.43 -22.55 -22.16
N GLN A 205 3.61 -21.46 -22.19
CA GLN A 205 2.39 -21.17 -23.01
C GLN A 205 0.99 -21.81 -22.78
N SER A 206 -0.02 -21.21 -23.44
CA SER A 206 -1.49 -21.34 -23.25
C SER A 206 -2.30 -21.09 -24.55
N PRO A 207 -3.62 -21.40 -24.59
CA PRO A 207 -4.60 -20.49 -25.25
C PRO A 207 -6.05 -20.48 -24.65
N SER A 208 -7.00 -19.78 -25.32
CA SER A 208 -8.47 -19.60 -25.04
C SER A 208 -9.19 -19.19 -26.36
N PRO A 209 -10.48 -18.74 -26.47
CA PRO A 209 -11.69 -18.72 -25.60
C PRO A 209 -12.94 -19.34 -26.32
N PRO A 210 -14.24 -19.02 -26.00
CA PRO A 210 -14.98 -17.89 -26.65
C PRO A 210 -16.03 -17.16 -25.76
N SER A 211 -17.08 -16.53 -26.33
CA SER A 211 -17.86 -15.39 -25.77
C SER A 211 -19.41 -15.47 -25.88
N LEU A 212 -20.16 -14.56 -25.21
CA LEU A 212 -21.58 -14.21 -25.49
C LEU A 212 -22.03 -12.83 -24.93
N ARG A 213 -23.35 -12.57 -24.79
CA ARG A 213 -24.07 -11.26 -24.89
C ARG A 213 -25.36 -11.26 -24.01
N THR A 214 -26.11 -10.20 -23.63
CA THR A 214 -26.25 -8.75 -23.99
C THR A 214 -27.01 -7.95 -22.88
N THR A 215 -27.30 -6.65 -23.14
CA THR A 215 -28.42 -5.78 -22.59
C THR A 215 -28.30 -5.14 -21.19
N PHE A 216 -29.04 -4.02 -21.01
CA PHE A 216 -29.07 -3.12 -19.84
C PHE A 216 -30.50 -2.95 -19.29
N GLY A 217 -30.63 -2.66 -17.99
CA GLY A 217 -31.84 -2.13 -17.35
C GLY A 217 -31.49 -1.15 -16.22
N THR A 218 -32.41 -0.23 -15.88
CA THR A 218 -32.18 0.80 -14.84
C THR A 218 -33.44 1.05 -14.04
N GLU A 219 -33.40 0.89 -12.70
CA GLU A 219 -34.45 1.38 -11.82
C GLU A 219 -33.95 1.96 -10.47
N GLN A 220 -34.66 3.02 -10.08
CA GLN A 220 -34.85 3.63 -8.75
C GLN A 220 -33.64 4.07 -7.90
N ILE A 221 -33.57 5.40 -7.72
CA ILE A 221 -32.69 6.10 -6.75
C ILE A 221 -33.48 6.35 -5.47
N ILE A 222 -33.18 5.61 -4.39
CA ILE A 222 -33.73 5.89 -3.06
C ILE A 222 -32.82 6.90 -2.34
N LYS A 223 -33.36 8.07 -1.98
CA LYS A 223 -32.66 9.10 -1.20
C LYS A 223 -32.96 8.95 0.29
N HIS A 224 -31.94 8.73 1.11
CA HIS A 224 -31.98 9.03 2.55
C HIS A 224 -31.00 10.15 2.89
N GLY A 225 -31.32 10.92 3.93
CA GLY A 225 -30.70 12.22 4.21
C GLY A 225 -29.25 12.13 4.72
N ASN A 226 -28.44 13.13 4.35
CA ASN A 226 -27.11 13.48 4.86
C ASN A 226 -26.00 12.41 4.79
N GLY A 227 -26.31 11.14 4.52
CA GLY A 227 -25.35 10.09 4.16
C GLY A 227 -25.52 9.68 2.69
N ILE A 228 -24.94 10.45 1.77
CA ILE A 228 -24.99 10.09 0.34
C ILE A 228 -24.15 8.82 0.12
N MET A 229 -24.83 7.71 -0.12
CA MET A 229 -24.25 6.43 -0.56
C MET A 229 -24.86 6.09 -1.92
N PHE A 230 -24.10 6.30 -3.01
CA PHE A 230 -24.55 5.97 -4.36
C PHE A 230 -24.36 4.48 -4.64
N ASN A 231 -25.36 3.68 -4.26
CA ASN A 231 -25.40 2.24 -4.58
C ASN A 231 -25.77 2.01 -6.05
N PHE A 232 -24.81 2.22 -6.97
CA PHE A 232 -24.95 1.86 -8.38
C PHE A 232 -24.81 0.35 -8.59
N CYS A 233 -25.81 -0.40 -8.12
CA CYS A 233 -25.94 -1.81 -8.47
C CYS A 233 -26.64 -1.94 -9.82
N MET A 234 -25.88 -1.80 -10.91
CA MET A 234 -26.32 -2.34 -12.20
C MET A 234 -26.46 -3.85 -12.06
N PHE A 235 -27.66 -4.37 -12.31
CA PHE A 235 -27.92 -5.79 -12.47
C PHE A 235 -28.07 -6.08 -13.97
N SER A 236 -27.44 -7.18 -14.40
CA SER A 236 -27.57 -7.81 -15.71
C SER A 236 -28.00 -9.26 -15.51
#